data_AF-A0A494VNN3-F1
#
_entry.id   AF-A0A494VNN3-F1
#
_cell.length_a   1.000
_cell.length_b   1.000
_cell.length_c   1.000
_cell.angle_alpha   90.00
_cell.angle_beta   90.00
_cell.angle_gamma   90.00
#
_symmetry.space_group_name_H-M   'P 1'
#
loop_
_entity.id
_entity.type
_entity.pdbx_description
1 polymer ?
#
loop_
_entity_poly.entity_id
_entity_poly.type
_entity_poly.pdbx_seq_one_letter_code
_entity_poly.pdbx_strand_id
1 'polypeptide(L)' 'MTTMTLQVPEELENDHDETVRLIAAKLYESGKLTLGQAAEMCGMKKWDFAEILINYGVHYFDSSATADLNDFNQSSGK' A
#
# COMPACT_ATOMS: atom_id res chain seq x y z
N MET A 1 15.68 4.92 -7.51
CA MET A 1 14.41 5.65 -7.35
C MET A 1 14.32 6.76 -8.39
N THR A 2 13.10 7.11 -8.78
CA THR A 2 12.82 8.29 -9.61
C THR A 2 12.05 9.29 -8.77
N THR A 3 12.35 10.58 -8.93
CA THR A 3 11.70 11.65 -8.17
C THR A 3 10.50 12.20 -8.93
N MET A 4 9.36 12.31 -8.24
CA MET A 4 8.16 12.98 -8.71
C MET A 4 7.85 14.14 -7.77
N THR A 5 7.54 15.31 -8.33
CA THR A 5 7.16 16.52 -7.57
C THR A 5 5.66 16.75 -7.66
N LEU A 6 5.04 17.04 -6.52
CA LEU A 6 3.61 17.34 -6.39
C LEU A 6 3.47 18.71 -5.73
N GLN A 7 2.58 19.55 -6.26
CA GLN A 7 2.17 20.76 -5.56
C GLN A 7 1.02 20.41 -4.63
N VAL A 8 1.21 20.65 -3.33
CA VAL A 8 0.25 20.39 -2.27
C VAL A 8 0.01 21.66 -1.44
N PRO A 9 -1.12 21.78 -0.76
CA PRO A 9 -1.32 22.83 0.25
C PRO A 9 -0.25 22.76 1.34
N GLU A 10 0.12 23.92 1.91
CA GLU A 10 1.13 24.03 2.98
C GLU A 10 0.80 23.18 4.21
N GLU A 11 -0.49 22.97 4.49
CA GLU A 11 -0.96 22.11 5.58
C GLU A 11 -0.43 20.67 5.46
N LEU A 12 -0.31 20.14 4.23
CA LEU A 12 0.22 18.80 4.00
C LEU A 12 1.75 18.72 4.12
N GLU A 13 2.44 19.85 3.97
CA GLU A 13 3.88 19.91 4.22
C GLU A 13 4.20 19.92 5.72
N ASN A 14 3.35 20.55 6.54
CA ASN A 14 3.47 20.49 8.00
C ASN A 14 3.36 19.06 8.53
N ASP A 15 2.56 18.21 7.87
CA ASP A 15 2.41 16.78 8.13
C ASP A 15 3.06 15.93 7.03
N HIS A 16 4.29 16.27 6.64
CA HIS A 16 5.00 15.62 5.53
C HIS A 16 5.05 14.09 5.66
N ASP A 17 5.46 13.58 6.82
CA ASP A 17 5.58 12.13 7.08
C ASP A 17 4.24 11.41 6.95
N GLU A 18 3.18 11.98 7.53
CA GLU A 18 1.84 11.40 7.48
C GLU A 18 1.27 11.43 6.06
N THR A 19 1.51 12.53 5.33
CA THR A 19 1.12 12.68 3.92
C THR A 19 1.83 11.65 3.05
N VAL A 20 3.13 11.45 3.22
CA VAL A 20 3.91 10.44 2.47
C VAL A 20 3.38 9.04 2.75
N ARG A 21 3.09 8.72 4.02
CA ARG A 21 2.52 7.42 4.41
C ARG A 21 1.13 7.19 3.81
N LEU A 22 0.27 8.20 3.82
CA LEU A 22 -1.06 8.14 3.19
C LEU A 22 -0.93 7.83 1.69
N ILE A 23 -0.06 8.55 0.98
CA ILE A 23 0.15 8.34 -0.46
C ILE A 23 0.72 6.94 -0.72
N ALA A 24 1.72 6.51 0.05
CA ALA A 24 2.31 5.19 -0.07
C ALA A 24 1.27 4.08 0.16
N ALA A 25 0.43 4.22 1.19
CA ALA A 25 -0.64 3.30 1.51
C ALA A 25 -1.66 3.20 0.37
N LYS A 26 -2.09 4.33 -0.21
CA LYS A 26 -3.04 4.34 -1.34
C LYS A 26 -2.45 3.83 -2.66
N LEU A 27 -1.17 4.07 -2.91
CA LEU A 27 -0.47 3.51 -4.06
C LEU A 27 -0.26 2.00 -3.91
N TYR A 28 -0.01 1.51 -2.69
CA TYR A 28 0.02 0.08 -2.39
C TYR A 28 -1.36 -0.58 -2.55
N GLU A 29 -2.41 0.02 -1.99
CA GLU A 29 -3.81 -0.42 -2.14
C GLU A 29 -4.21 -0.53 -3.64
N SER A 30 -3.75 0.41 -4.45
CA SER A 30 -3.99 0.42 -5.90
C SER A 30 -3.11 -0.55 -6.70
N GLY A 31 -2.24 -1.33 -6.04
CA GLY A 31 -1.30 -2.26 -6.67
C GLY A 31 -0.19 -1.57 -7.49
N LYS A 32 0.01 -0.26 -7.34
CA LYS A 32 1.05 0.51 -8.05
C LYS A 32 2.41 0.39 -7.40
N LEU A 33 2.43 0.20 -6.09
CA LEU A 33 3.64 -0.07 -5.31
C LEU A 33 3.54 -1.45 -4.67
N THR A 34 4.65 -2.18 -4.68
CA THR A 34 4.82 -3.32 -3.77
C THR A 34 4.99 -2.84 -2.34
N LEU A 35 4.74 -3.70 -1.35
CA LEU A 35 4.96 -3.40 0.07
C LEU A 35 6.37 -2.84 0.34
N GLY A 36 7.37 -3.36 -0.37
CA GLY A 36 8.75 -2.89 -0.27
C GLY A 36 8.96 -1.48 -0.80
N GLN A 37 8.40 -1.18 -1.97
CA GLN A 37 8.53 0.14 -2.57
C GLN A 37 7.77 1.19 -1.77
N ALA A 38 6.60 0.85 -1.23
CA ALA A 38 5.83 1.74 -0.37
C ALA A 38 6.55 2.03 0.97
N ALA A 39 7.15 1.00 1.59
CA ALA A 39 7.99 1.17 2.77
C ALA A 39 9.22 2.04 2.50
N GLU A 40 9.89 1.84 1.35
CA GLU A 40 11.04 2.63 0.93
C GLU A 40 10.67 4.10 0.69
N MET A 41 9.47 4.36 0.14
CA MET A 41 8.94 5.72 -0.05
C MET A 41 8.73 6.46 1.27
N CYS A 42 8.36 5.74 2.34
CA CYS A 42 8.20 6.28 3.69
C CYS A 42 9.49 6.27 4.52
N GLY A 43 10.63 5.83 3.97
CA GLY A 43 11.89 5.72 4.72
C GLY A 43 11.86 4.72 5.88
N MET A 44 10.96 3.72 5.83
CA MET A 44 10.73 2.77 6.91
C MET A 44 10.97 1.32 6.47
N LYS A 45 11.01 0.38 7.42
CA LYS A 45 11.15 -1.04 7.08
C LYS A 45 9.82 -1.60 6.57
N LYS A 46 9.91 -2.65 5.75
CA LYS A 46 8.75 -3.37 5.20
C LYS A 46 7.71 -3.76 6.25
N TRP A 47 8.16 -4.28 7.40
CA TRP A 47 7.27 -4.76 8.46
C TRP A 47 6.57 -3.61 9.18
N ASP A 48 7.31 -2.55 9.54
CA ASP A 48 6.71 -1.33 10.09
C ASP A 48 5.66 -0.73 9.13
N PHE A 49 5.92 -0.75 7.81
CA PHE A 49 4.94 -0.24 6.84
C PHE A 49 3.68 -1.10 6.81
N ALA A 50 3.83 -2.43 6.89
CA ALA A 50 2.69 -3.35 6.94
C ALA A 50 1.81 -3.11 8.17
N GLU A 51 2.41 -2.78 9.31
CA GLU A 51 1.66 -2.45 10.53
C GLU A 51 0.86 -1.16 10.38
N ILE A 52 1.40 -0.11 9.74
CA ILE A 52 0.67 1.16 9.60
C ILE A 52 -0.44 1.12 8.55
N LEU A 53 -0.45 0.15 7.61
CA LEU A 53 -1.51 0.03 6.60
C LEU A 53 -2.91 -0.04 7.21
N ILE A 54 -3.03 -0.69 8.38
CA ILE A 54 -4.31 -0.79 9.10
C ILE A 54 -4.85 0.58 9.54
N ASN A 55 -3.96 1.54 9.86
CA ASN A 55 -4.34 2.89 10.27
C ASN A 55 -4.91 3.69 9.10
N TYR A 56 -4.53 3.36 7.88
CA TYR A 56 -5.03 3.97 6.64
C TYR A 56 -6.23 3.22 6.04
N GLY A 57 -6.76 2.22 6.75
CA GLY A 57 -7.88 1.39 6.28
C GLY A 57 -7.51 0.49 5.10
N VAL A 58 -6.22 0.29 4.85
CA VAL A 58 -5.74 -0.56 3.76
C VAL A 58 -5.56 -1.98 4.28
N HIS A 59 -6.36 -2.90 3.76
CA HIS A 59 -6.18 -4.32 4.07
C HIS A 59 -4.97 -4.85 3.29
N TYR A 60 -4.06 -5.53 4.00
CA TYR A 60 -3.03 -6.33 3.37
C TYR A 60 -3.70 -7.46 2.59
N PHE A 61 -3.93 -7.25 1.30
CA PHE A 61 -4.43 -8.28 0.41
C PHE A 61 -3.23 -9.08 -0.07
N ASP A 62 -3.03 -10.24 0.54
CA ASP A 62 -2.14 -11.23 -0.05
C ASP A 62 -2.82 -11.73 -1.34
N SER A 63 -2.21 -11.41 -2.48
CA SER A 63 -2.68 -11.88 -3.78
C SER A 63 -2.66 -13.41 -3.94
N SER A 64 -2.14 -14.17 -2.97
CA SER A 64 -2.37 -15.63 -2.90
C SER A 64 -3.81 -15.96 -2.49
N ALA A 65 -4.41 -15.22 -1.56
CA ALA A 65 -5.77 -15.48 -1.09
C ALA A 65 -6.83 -15.33 -2.20
N THR A 66 -6.56 -14.48 -3.20
CA THR A 66 -7.43 -14.35 -4.38
C THR A 66 -7.24 -15.48 -5.39
N ALA A 67 -6.07 -16.12 -5.43
CA ALA A 67 -5.83 -17.31 -6.25
C ALA A 67 -6.54 -18.55 -5.67
N ASP A 68 -6.52 -18.73 -4.34
CA ASP A 68 -7.21 -19.84 -3.65
C ASP A 68 -8.75 -19.76 -3.79
N LEU A 69 -9.33 -18.55 -3.70
CA LEU A 69 -10.77 -18.35 -3.92
C LEU A 69 -11.20 -18.67 -5.37
N ASN A 70 -10.30 -18.49 -6.34
CA ASN A 70 -10.59 -18.76 -7.74
C ASN A 70 -10.51 -20.26 -8.09
N ASP A 71 -9.73 -21.04 -7.33
CA ASP A 71 -9.64 -22.49 -7.47
C ASP A 71 -10.87 -23.22 -6.90
N PHE A 72 -11.40 -22.75 -5.76
CA PHE A 72 -12.61 -23.33 -5.15
C PHE A 72 -13.85 -23.22 -6.06
N ASN A 73 -13.97 -22.14 -6.83
CA ASN A 73 -15.11 -21.88 -7.70
C ASN A 73 -15.09 -22.70 -9.01
N GLN A 74 -13.96 -23.35 -9.35
CA GLN A 74 -13.85 -24.23 -10.51
C GLN A 74 -14.04 -25.72 -10.19
N SER A 75 -13.93 -26.12 -8.93
CA SER A 75 -14.04 -27.54 -8.52
C SER A 75 -15.48 -27.97 -8.19
N SER A 76 -16.39 -27.04 -7.87
CA SER A 76 -17.80 -27.36 -7.54
C SER A 76 -18.72 -27.50 -8.75
N GLY A 77 -18.16 -27.49 -9.97
CA GLY A 77 -18.89 -27.55 -11.25
C GLY A 77 -18.70 -28.83 -12.06
N LYS A 78 -18.30 -29.95 -11.44
CA LYS A 78 -18.28 -31.27 -12.07
C LYS A 78 -18.96 -32.33 -11.21
#